data_AF-I4Z2L9-F1
#
_entry.id   AF-I4Z2L9-F1
#
_cell.length_a   1.000
_cell.length_b   1.000
_cell.length_c   1.000
_cell.angle_alpha   90.00
_cell.angle_beta   90.00
_cell.angle_gamma   90.00
#
_symmetry.space_group_name_H-M   'P 1'
#
loop_
_entity.id
_entity.type
_entity.pdbx_description
1 polymer ?
#
loop_
_entity_poly.entity_id
_entity_poly.type
_entity_poly.pdbx_seq_one_letter_code
_entity_poly.pdbx_strand_id
1 'polypeptide(L)'
;MHVSLTRVIIGITFACWIALLAYGWWVITWRPSPCEDSVKITTEADAFEFGKYFLRHDAWFWRDTFQSVRDPDRELRKEKCCSVQRVDPQDNEGREWNVALRFTSPRGDYEYGYSVQFTSCRYDIVTDRWTERL
;
A
#
# COMPACT_ATOMS: atom_id res chain seq x y z
N MET A 1 -11.49 26.97 -56.84
CA MET A 1 -12.28 26.43 -55.71
C MET A 1 -12.29 27.46 -54.60
N HIS A 2 -13.39 28.20 -54.40
CA HIS A 2 -13.52 29.11 -53.26
C HIS A 2 -14.00 28.30 -52.06
N VAL A 3 -13.12 28.09 -51.08
CA VAL A 3 -13.51 27.54 -49.79
C VAL A 3 -14.24 28.66 -49.03
N SER A 4 -15.52 28.44 -48.75
CA SER A 4 -16.33 29.39 -47.97
C SER A 4 -15.74 29.53 -46.57
N LEU A 5 -15.53 30.78 -46.13
CA LEU A 5 -15.04 31.14 -44.79
C LEU A 5 -15.84 30.43 -43.68
N THR A 6 -17.13 30.23 -43.89
CA THR A 6 -18.03 29.52 -42.96
C THR A 6 -17.61 28.06 -42.76
N ARG A 7 -17.14 27.37 -43.80
CA ARG A 7 -16.64 25.99 -43.69
C ARG A 7 -15.33 25.92 -42.92
N VAL A 8 -14.49 26.96 -43.03
CA VAL A 8 -13.23 27.07 -42.27
C VAL A 8 -13.52 27.28 -40.79
N ILE A 9 -14.43 28.19 -40.46
CA ILE A 9 -14.83 28.46 -39.07
C ILE A 9 -15.40 27.20 -38.42
N ILE A 10 -16.35 26.53 -39.09
CA ILE A 10 -16.94 25.28 -38.57
C ILE A 10 -15.85 24.21 -38.34
N GLY A 11 -14.91 24.07 -39.28
CA GLY A 11 -13.80 23.11 -39.14
C GLY A 11 -12.89 23.41 -37.93
N ILE A 12 -12.53 24.68 -37.71
CA ILE A 12 -11.70 25.09 -36.57
C ILE A 12 -12.44 24.85 -35.25
N THR A 13 -13.72 25.23 -35.16
CA THR A 13 -14.50 25.03 -33.95
C THR A 13 -14.62 23.54 -33.61
N PHE A 14 -14.84 22.69 -34.62
CA PHE A 14 -14.90 21.24 -34.41
C PHE A 14 -13.56 20.66 -33.93
N ALA A 15 -12.45 21.12 -34.50
CA ALA A 15 -11.12 20.70 -34.07
C ALA A 15 -10.83 21.10 -32.61
N CYS A 16 -11.23 22.31 -32.19
CA CYS A 16 -11.10 22.75 -30.80
C CYS A 16 -11.91 21.87 -29.84
N TRP A 17 -13.15 21.51 -30.19
CA TRP A 17 -13.96 20.61 -29.37
C TRP A 17 -13.36 19.22 -29.23
N ILE A 18 -12.84 18.65 -30.33
CA ILE A 18 -12.15 17.35 -30.28
C ILE A 18 -10.92 17.42 -29.38
N ALA A 19 -10.12 18.48 -29.50
CA ALA A 19 -8.93 18.66 -28.66
C ALA A 19 -9.28 18.78 -27.17
N LEU A 20 -10.34 19.52 -26.83
CA LEU A 20 -10.82 19.66 -25.45
C LEU A 20 -11.34 18.34 -24.89
N LEU A 21 -12.10 17.56 -25.68
CA LEU A 21 -12.59 16.25 -25.26
C LEU A 21 -11.45 15.25 -25.11
N ALA A 22 -10.47 15.25 -26.00
CA ALA A 22 -9.27 14.41 -25.90
C ALA A 22 -8.45 14.76 -24.65
N TYR A 23 -8.28 16.05 -24.36
CA TYR A 23 -7.60 16.50 -23.15
C TYR A 23 -8.38 16.13 -21.88
N GLY A 24 -9.69 16.35 -21.85
CA GLY A 24 -10.54 15.97 -20.74
C GLY A 24 -10.52 14.45 -20.48
N TRP A 25 -10.56 13.65 -21.54
CA TRP A 25 -10.41 12.20 -21.45
C TRP A 25 -9.04 11.78 -20.91
N TRP A 26 -7.97 12.41 -21.41
CA TRP A 26 -6.61 12.18 -20.92
C TRP A 26 -6.50 12.50 -19.43
N VAL A 27 -7.04 13.63 -18.96
CA VAL A 27 -7.02 13.98 -17.53
C VAL A 27 -7.82 12.99 -16.68
N ILE A 28 -8.98 12.51 -17.15
CA ILE A 28 -9.81 11.53 -16.41
C ILE A 28 -9.12 10.16 -16.32
N THR A 29 -8.39 9.76 -17.37
CA THR A 29 -7.71 8.46 -17.44
C THR A 29 -6.28 8.48 -16.91
N TRP A 30 -5.67 9.65 -16.82
CA TRP A 30 -4.35 9.82 -16.22
C TRP A 30 -4.48 9.74 -14.70
N ARG A 31 -4.18 8.55 -14.17
CA ARG A 31 -3.86 8.38 -12.76
C ARG A 31 -2.34 8.52 -12.63
N PRO A 32 -1.80 9.62 -12.08
CA PRO A 32 -0.37 9.65 -11.75
C PRO A 32 -0.05 8.44 -10.89
N SER A 33 1.11 7.83 -11.14
CA SER A 33 1.52 6.73 -10.28
C SER A 33 1.63 7.29 -8.85
N PRO A 34 0.97 6.71 -7.84
CA PRO A 34 0.97 7.24 -6.47
C PRO A 34 2.37 7.30 -5.83
N CYS A 35 3.39 6.82 -6.54
CA CYS A 35 4.79 6.82 -6.16
C CYS A 35 5.57 8.08 -6.54
N GLU A 36 5.04 8.92 -7.43
CA GLU A 36 5.84 9.94 -8.16
C GLU A 36 6.44 11.00 -7.22
N ASP A 37 5.75 11.34 -6.13
CA ASP A 37 6.19 12.33 -5.13
C ASP A 37 6.65 11.70 -3.80
N SER A 38 6.61 10.37 -3.67
CA SER A 38 6.92 9.67 -2.42
C SER A 38 8.28 8.97 -2.47
N VAL A 39 9.04 9.01 -1.36
CA VAL A 39 10.25 8.18 -1.23
C VAL A 39 9.84 6.71 -1.26
N LYS A 40 10.23 6.04 -2.35
CA LYS A 40 9.96 4.62 -2.57
C LYS A 40 10.74 3.76 -1.56
N ILE A 41 10.05 2.80 -0.95
CA ILE A 41 10.68 1.73 -0.18
C ILE A 41 11.40 0.81 -1.18
N THR A 42 12.73 0.84 -1.16
CA THR A 42 13.57 0.05 -2.07
C THR A 42 14.33 -1.06 -1.37
N THR A 43 14.49 -0.97 -0.05
CA THR A 43 15.24 -1.94 0.75
C THR A 43 14.35 -2.70 1.73
N GLU A 44 14.76 -3.90 2.11
CA GLU A 44 14.13 -4.69 3.17
C GLU A 44 14.16 -3.97 4.53
N ALA A 45 15.23 -3.21 4.80
CA ALA A 45 15.34 -2.43 6.03
C ALA A 45 14.30 -1.31 6.11
N ASP A 46 14.05 -0.61 5.00
CA ASP A 46 13.00 0.41 4.93
C ASP A 46 11.61 -0.21 5.10
N ALA A 47 11.37 -1.35 4.45
CA ALA A 47 10.13 -2.10 4.57
C ALA A 47 9.91 -2.56 6.02
N PHE A 48 10.97 -3.08 6.66
CA PHE A 48 10.94 -3.53 8.05
C PHE A 48 10.57 -2.39 9.03
N GLU A 49 11.23 -1.23 8.91
CA GLU A 49 10.94 -0.09 9.79
C GLU A 49 9.55 0.49 9.53
N PHE A 50 9.09 0.55 8.27
CA PHE A 50 7.73 0.95 7.95
C PHE A 50 6.69 -0.03 8.51
N GLY A 51 6.90 -1.34 8.34
CA GLY A 51 6.02 -2.36 8.89
C GLY A 51 5.93 -2.28 10.42
N LYS A 52 7.06 -2.12 11.12
CA LYS A 52 7.07 -1.89 12.58
C LYS A 52 6.31 -0.63 12.98
N TYR A 53 6.46 0.46 12.23
CA TYR A 53 5.69 1.68 12.45
C TYR A 53 4.19 1.39 12.37
N PHE A 54 3.73 0.69 11.34
CA PHE A 54 2.32 0.36 11.18
C PHE A 54 1.80 -0.56 12.28
N LEU A 55 2.52 -1.65 12.56
CA LEU A 55 2.21 -2.61 13.63
C LEU A 55 2.06 -1.93 14.99
N ARG A 56 2.89 -0.93 15.31
CA ARG A 56 2.80 -0.15 16.54
C ARG A 56 1.54 0.70 16.64
N HIS A 57 1.10 1.29 15.53
CA HIS A 57 -0.01 2.24 15.50
C HIS A 57 -1.37 1.57 15.30
N ASP A 58 -1.41 0.28 14.97
CA ASP A 58 -2.65 -0.48 14.93
C ASP A 58 -3.16 -0.79 16.35
N ALA A 59 -3.85 0.18 16.92
CA ALA A 59 -4.38 0.10 18.27
C ALA A 59 -5.45 -0.99 18.45
N TRP A 60 -6.04 -1.52 17.37
CA TRP A 60 -7.05 -2.57 17.50
C TRP A 60 -6.40 -3.93 17.74
N PHE A 61 -5.33 -4.23 17.01
CA PHE A 61 -4.52 -5.44 17.22
C PHE A 61 -4.11 -5.61 18.70
N TRP A 62 -3.52 -4.56 19.29
CA TRP A 62 -3.02 -4.61 20.67
C TRP A 62 -4.12 -4.66 21.73
N ARG A 63 -5.26 -3.99 21.50
CA ARG A 63 -6.35 -3.92 22.49
C ARG A 63 -7.24 -5.16 22.53
N ASP A 64 -7.54 -5.77 21.38
CA ASP A 64 -8.52 -6.87 21.33
C ASP A 64 -7.87 -8.23 21.54
N THR A 65 -6.71 -8.46 20.94
CA THR A 65 -6.08 -9.78 20.91
C THR A 65 -4.96 -9.91 21.95
N PHE A 66 -4.36 -8.79 22.37
CA PHE A 66 -3.14 -8.78 23.18
C PHE A 66 -3.21 -7.91 24.43
N GLN A 67 -4.35 -7.89 25.13
CA GLN A 67 -4.47 -7.22 26.44
C GLN A 67 -3.38 -7.64 27.45
N SER A 68 -2.79 -8.82 27.30
CA SER A 68 -1.67 -9.29 28.12
C SER A 68 -0.31 -8.68 27.74
N VAL A 69 -0.14 -8.19 26.51
CA VAL A 69 1.07 -7.49 26.07
C VAL A 69 0.98 -6.05 26.56
N ARG A 70 1.48 -5.82 27.78
CA ARG A 70 1.46 -4.51 28.45
C ARG A 70 2.21 -3.40 27.69
N ASP A 71 3.09 -3.77 26.77
CA ASP A 71 3.91 -2.82 26.01
C ASP A 71 4.23 -3.33 24.58
N PRO A 72 3.46 -2.92 23.57
CA PRO A 72 3.71 -3.21 22.15
C PRO A 72 5.14 -2.90 21.69
N ASP A 73 5.72 -1.82 22.22
CA ASP A 73 7.06 -1.38 21.86
C ASP A 73 8.13 -2.35 22.33
N ARG A 74 7.89 -3.03 23.45
CA ARG A 74 8.83 -4.01 23.98
C ARG A 74 8.92 -5.22 23.08
N GLU A 75 7.80 -5.70 22.54
CA GLU A 75 7.79 -6.83 21.62
C GLU A 75 8.48 -6.49 20.30
N LEU A 76 8.21 -5.31 19.74
CA LEU A 76 8.82 -4.82 18.50
C LEU A 76 10.32 -4.46 18.63
N ARG A 77 10.87 -4.40 19.84
CA ARG A 77 12.30 -4.19 20.11
C ARG A 77 13.09 -5.49 20.26
N LYS A 78 12.43 -6.64 20.40
CA LYS A 78 13.14 -7.93 20.49
C LYS A 78 13.87 -8.21 19.18
N GLU A 79 15.06 -8.78 19.28
CA GLU A 79 15.76 -9.30 18.11
C GLU A 79 14.89 -10.34 17.41
N LYS A 80 14.75 -10.20 16.08
CA LYS A 80 13.90 -11.06 15.22
C LYS A 80 12.41 -11.04 15.57
N CYS A 81 11.91 -9.98 16.20
CA CYS A 81 10.47 -9.83 16.48
C CYS A 81 9.60 -9.95 15.23
N CYS A 82 10.06 -9.37 14.12
CA CYS A 82 9.34 -9.37 12.87
C CYS A 82 10.20 -10.01 11.79
N SER A 83 9.54 -10.61 10.81
CA SER A 83 10.13 -11.02 9.54
C SER A 83 9.65 -10.07 8.46
N VAL A 84 10.56 -9.60 7.62
CA VAL A 84 10.23 -8.90 6.37
C VAL A 84 10.46 -9.85 5.21
N GLN A 85 9.55 -9.85 4.26
CA GLN A 85 9.66 -10.62 3.03
C GLN A 85 9.21 -9.77 1.85
N ARG A 86 9.94 -9.85 0.75
CA ARG A 86 9.47 -9.39 -0.54
C ARG A 86 8.53 -10.43 -1.14
N VAL A 87 7.34 -10.01 -1.51
CA VAL A 87 6.29 -10.86 -2.09
C VAL A 87 6.11 -10.54 -3.57
N ASP A 88 5.67 -11.53 -4.35
CA ASP A 88 5.39 -11.32 -5.77
C ASP A 88 4.13 -10.46 -5.93
N PRO A 89 4.22 -9.27 -6.57
CA PRO A 89 3.07 -8.42 -6.80
C PRO A 89 1.99 -9.04 -7.68
N GLN A 90 2.35 -9.98 -8.56
CA GLN A 90 1.37 -10.65 -9.42
C GLN A 90 0.43 -11.54 -8.61
N ASP A 91 0.96 -12.19 -7.58
CA ASP A 91 0.21 -13.10 -6.73
C ASP A 91 -0.40 -12.39 -5.50
N ASN A 92 -0.05 -11.12 -5.26
CA ASN A 92 -0.46 -10.37 -4.07
C ASN A 92 -1.10 -9.01 -4.37
N GLU A 93 -1.99 -8.96 -5.36
CA GLU A 93 -2.77 -7.77 -5.78
C GLU A 93 -1.93 -6.47 -5.89
N GLY A 94 -0.69 -6.58 -6.37
CA GLY A 94 0.21 -5.45 -6.57
C GLY A 94 1.08 -5.07 -5.36
N ARG A 95 0.98 -5.75 -4.22
CA ARG A 95 1.81 -5.50 -3.03
C ARG A 95 3.16 -6.19 -3.16
N GLU A 96 4.19 -5.54 -2.64
CA GLU A 96 5.60 -5.94 -2.82
C GLU A 96 6.25 -6.40 -1.52
N TRP A 97 5.72 -5.97 -0.38
CA TRP A 97 6.32 -6.19 0.92
C TRP A 97 5.31 -6.80 1.88
N ASN A 98 5.78 -7.74 2.70
CA ASN A 98 5.07 -8.32 3.81
C ASN A 98 5.94 -8.24 5.06
N VAL A 99 5.44 -7.61 6.12
CA VAL A 99 6.08 -7.57 7.43
C VAL A 99 5.19 -8.27 8.43
N ALA A 100 5.68 -9.39 8.98
CA ALA A 100 4.95 -10.22 9.92
C ALA A 100 5.60 -10.19 11.31
N LEU A 101 4.80 -9.95 12.34
CA LEU A 101 5.11 -10.15 13.76
C LEU A 101 4.57 -11.51 14.18
N ARG A 102 5.40 -12.31 14.85
CA ARG A 102 5.01 -13.61 15.41
C ARG A 102 5.39 -13.70 16.87
N PHE A 103 4.52 -14.29 17.67
CA PHE A 103 4.83 -14.52 19.07
C PHE A 103 4.01 -15.63 19.68
N THR A 104 4.65 -16.33 20.61
CA THR A 104 4.03 -17.39 21.39
C THR A 104 3.29 -16.80 22.58
N SER A 105 2.09 -17.32 22.84
CA SER A 105 1.33 -16.96 24.05
C SER A 105 2.15 -17.27 25.31
N PRO A 106 1.97 -16.53 26.42
CA PRO A 106 2.66 -16.82 27.68
C PRO A 106 2.41 -18.24 28.22
N ARG A 107 1.32 -18.88 27.81
CA ARG A 107 0.98 -20.26 28.19
C ARG A 107 1.65 -21.32 27.31
N GLY A 108 2.20 -20.93 26.16
CA GLY A 108 2.83 -21.84 25.21
C GLY A 108 1.86 -22.61 24.31
N ASP A 109 0.56 -22.36 24.40
CA ASP A 109 -0.46 -23.17 23.71
C ASP A 109 -0.75 -22.70 22.26
N TYR A 110 -0.45 -21.45 21.96
CA TYR A 110 -0.79 -20.80 20.68
C TYR A 110 0.35 -19.88 20.21
N GLU A 111 0.54 -19.84 18.89
CA GLU A 111 1.30 -18.82 18.18
C GLU A 111 0.32 -17.82 17.55
N TYR A 112 0.56 -16.54 17.80
CA TYR A 112 -0.19 -15.45 17.19
C TYR A 112 0.66 -14.78 16.13
N GLY A 113 0.01 -14.41 15.02
CA GLY A 113 0.65 -13.72 13.92
C GLY A 113 -0.11 -12.51 13.44
N TYR A 114 0.64 -11.46 13.11
CA TYR A 114 0.12 -10.25 12.48
C TYR A 114 0.99 -9.81 11.33
N SER A 115 0.40 -9.61 10.16
CA SER A 115 1.13 -9.15 8.99
C SER A 115 0.56 -7.85 8.45
N VAL A 116 1.47 -7.03 7.93
CA VAL A 116 1.16 -5.83 7.17
C VAL A 116 1.78 -6.01 5.80
N GLN A 117 0.94 -5.97 4.78
CA GLN A 117 1.34 -6.08 3.38
C GLN A 117 1.14 -4.75 2.70
N PHE A 118 2.14 -4.29 1.95
CA PHE A 118 2.09 -2.97 1.34
C PHE A 118 2.88 -2.88 0.04
N THR A 119 2.53 -1.90 -0.77
CA THR A 119 3.31 -1.51 -1.95
C THR A 119 4.53 -0.71 -1.54
N SER A 120 5.57 -0.67 -2.38
CA SER A 120 6.76 0.17 -2.11
C SER A 120 6.45 1.67 -1.94
N CYS A 121 5.26 2.11 -2.35
CA CYS A 121 4.83 3.50 -2.24
C CYS A 121 3.75 3.70 -1.17
N ARG A 122 3.52 2.69 -0.30
CA ARG A 122 2.74 2.79 0.95
C ARG A 122 1.26 3.16 0.79
N TYR A 123 0.72 3.19 -0.43
CA TYR A 123 -0.64 3.68 -0.70
C TYR A 123 -1.72 2.60 -0.61
N ASP A 124 -1.34 1.34 -0.58
CA ASP A 124 -2.25 0.21 -0.41
C ASP A 124 -1.68 -0.71 0.66
N ILE A 125 -2.40 -0.81 1.78
CA ILE A 125 -1.98 -1.50 2.99
C ILE A 125 -3.07 -2.47 3.39
N VAL A 126 -2.71 -3.75 3.45
CA VAL A 126 -3.57 -4.82 3.94
C VAL A 126 -2.97 -5.37 5.21
N THR A 127 -3.82 -5.58 6.21
CA THR A 127 -3.42 -6.26 7.43
C THR A 127 -4.13 -7.59 7.57
N ASP A 128 -3.38 -8.60 8.00
CA ASP A 128 -3.91 -9.95 8.19
C ASP A 128 -3.46 -10.53 9.53
N ARG A 129 -4.34 -11.28 10.17
CA ARG A 129 -4.17 -11.87 11.50
C ARG A 129 -4.44 -13.35 11.46
N TRP A 130 -3.57 -14.11 12.10
CA TRP A 130 -3.74 -15.55 12.25
C TRP A 130 -3.36 -16.01 13.65
N THR A 131 -3.84 -17.19 14.01
CA THR A 131 -3.51 -17.86 15.27
C THR A 131 -3.42 -19.34 14.98
N GLU A 132 -2.29 -19.94 15.33
CA GLU A 132 -2.00 -21.34 15.12
C GLU A 132 -1.79 -22.02 16.49
N ARG A 133 -2.33 -23.23 16.65
CA ARG A 133 -2.09 -24.04 17.84
C ARG A 133 -0.75 -24.75 17.68
N LEU A 134 0.11 -24.63 18.69
CA LEU A 134 1.43 -25.26 18.72
C LEU A 134 1.35 -26.78 18.96
#